data_AF-A0A9E5I8G6-F1
#
_entry.id   AF-A0A9E5I8G6-F1
#
_cell.length_a   1.000
_cell.length_b   1.000
_cell.length_c   1.000
_cell.angle_alpha   90.00
_cell.angle_beta   90.00
_cell.angle_gamma   90.00
#
_symmetry.space_group_name_H-M   'P 1'
#
loop_
_entity.id
_entity.type
_entity.pdbx_description
1 polymer ?
#
loop_
_entity_poly.entity_id
_entity_poly.type
_entity_poly.pdbx_seq_one_letter_code
_entity_poly.pdbx_strand_id
1 'polypeptide(L)' 'IGLELTEGKNRQVRRMTAAIGHPTLRLIRMRIGGYDMGHLGPGKWVRIVQKDLDHQGRPATTI' A
#
# COMPACT_ATOMS: atom_id res chain seq x y z
N ILE A 1 -10.86 2.01 7.15
CA ILE A 1 -9.65 1.59 7.91
C ILE A 1 -8.47 1.57 6.95
N GLY A 2 -7.33 2.13 7.35
CA GLY A 2 -6.06 2.06 6.61
C GLY A 2 -5.06 1.23 7.41
N LEU A 3 -4.17 0.51 6.73
CA LEU A 3 -3.11 -0.29 7.35
C LEU A 3 -1.82 -0.08 6.57
N GLU A 4 -0.73 0.18 7.28
CA GLU A 4 0.62 0.21 6.74
C GLU A 4 1.41 -0.97 7.31
N LEU A 5 2.14 -1.67 6.43
CA LEU A 5 2.97 -2.82 6.80
C LEU A 5 4.33 -2.68 6.13
N THR A 6 5.39 -3.01 6.87
CA THR A 6 6.76 -3.12 6.36
C THR A 6 7.10 -4.54 5.89
N GLU A 7 6.27 -5.53 6.25
CA GLU A 7 6.36 -6.92 5.81
C GLU A 7 5.15 -7.35 4.97
N GLY A 8 5.31 -8.43 4.19
CA GLY A 8 4.30 -8.92 3.25
C GLY A 8 4.11 -10.42 3.30
N LYS A 9 3.78 -11.01 4.46
CA LYS A 9 3.56 -12.46 4.58
C LYS A 9 2.31 -12.88 3.79
N ASN A 10 2.28 -14.16 3.38
CA ASN A 10 1.17 -14.69 2.58
C ASN A 10 -0.20 -14.42 3.25
N ARG A 11 -1.05 -13.68 2.55
CA ARG A 11 -2.41 -13.26 2.99
C ARG A 11 -2.46 -12.60 4.37
N GLN A 12 -1.38 -11.95 4.81
CA GLN A 12 -1.23 -11.41 6.18
C GLN A 12 -2.42 -10.58 6.64
N VAL A 13 -2.78 -9.52 5.91
CA VAL A 13 -3.91 -8.63 6.26
C VAL A 13 -5.24 -9.40 6.38
N ARG A 14 -5.50 -10.33 5.46
CA ARG A 14 -6.72 -11.14 5.48
C ARG A 14 -6.76 -12.07 6.70
N ARG A 15 -5.62 -12.65 7.09
CA ARG A 15 -5.52 -13.48 8.30
C ARG A 15 -5.65 -12.65 9.58
N MET A 16 -4.98 -11.51 9.66
CA MET A 16 -5.04 -10.61 10.83
C MET A 16 -6.47 -10.15 11.13
N THR A 17 -7.19 -9.72 10.09
CA THR A 17 -8.56 -9.20 10.24
C THR A 17 -9.59 -10.31 10.51
N ALA A 18 -9.46 -11.47 9.87
CA ALA A 18 -10.29 -12.64 10.17
C ALA A 18 -10.10 -13.15 11.60
N ALA A 19 -8.88 -13.07 12.15
CA ALA A 19 -8.58 -13.51 13.52
C ALA A 19 -9.35 -12.72 14.59
N ILE A 20 -9.72 -11.47 14.31
CA ILE A 20 -10.55 -10.64 15.18
C ILE A 20 -12.05 -10.66 14.81
N GLY A 21 -12.48 -11.61 13.97
CA GLY A 21 -13.88 -11.75 13.56
C GLY A 21 -14.35 -10.77 12.47
N HIS A 22 -13.42 -10.07 11.81
CA HIS A 22 -13.73 -9.04 10.81
C HIS A 22 -13.13 -9.41 9.43
N PRO A 23 -13.76 -10.32 8.66
CA PRO A 23 -13.19 -10.78 7.40
C PRO A 23 -13.01 -9.64 6.37
N THR A 24 -11.84 -9.59 5.72
CA THR A 24 -11.56 -8.60 4.67
C THR A 24 -12.35 -8.88 3.40
N LEU A 25 -13.36 -8.06 3.09
CA LEU A 25 -14.15 -8.15 1.85
C LEU A 25 -13.40 -7.55 0.66
N ARG A 26 -12.84 -6.35 0.83
CA ARG A 26 -12.09 -5.62 -0.22
C ARG A 26 -10.75 -5.16 0.34
N LEU A 27 -9.67 -5.52 -0.36
CA LEU A 27 -8.32 -5.11 -0.03
C LEU A 27 -7.72 -4.42 -1.25
N ILE A 28 -7.36 -3.14 -1.11
CA ILE A 28 -6.71 -2.35 -2.15
C ILE A 28 -5.44 -1.77 -1.56
N ARG A 29 -4.33 -1.93 -2.27
CA ARG A 29 -3.07 -1.28 -1.90
C ARG A 29 -3.00 0.07 -2.59
N MET A 30 -3.08 1.14 -1.81
CA MET A 30 -3.05 2.51 -2.32
C MET A 30 -1.63 3.08 -2.42
N ARG A 31 -0.69 2.60 -1.61
CA ARG A 31 0.69 3.11 -1.56
C ARG A 31 1.72 1.98 -1.39
N ILE A 32 2.92 2.18 -1.92
CA ILE A 32 4.11 1.35 -1.66
C ILE A 32 5.29 2.30 -1.43
N GLY A 33 5.89 2.29 -0.24
CA GLY A 33 6.95 3.24 0.10
C GLY A 33 6.49 4.68 -0.13
N GLY A 34 7.24 5.45 -0.92
CA GLY A 34 6.90 6.83 -1.31
C GLY A 34 5.92 6.96 -2.49
N TYR A 35 5.45 5.85 -3.09
CA TYR A 35 4.60 5.88 -4.28
C TYR A 35 3.12 5.70 -3.95
N ASP A 36 2.31 6.72 -4.21
CA ASP A 36 0.84 6.66 -4.14
C ASP A 36 0.22 6.30 -5.51
N MET A 37 -0.94 5.65 -5.49
CA MET A 37 -1.74 5.32 -6.67
C MET A 37 -2.35 6.56 -7.34
N GLY A 38 -2.58 7.64 -6.60
CA GLY A 38 -3.14 8.90 -7.11
C GLY A 38 -4.44 8.68 -7.88
N HIS A 39 -4.49 9.17 -9.12
CA HIS A 39 -5.66 9.08 -10.01
C HIS A 39 -5.60 7.93 -11.01
N LEU A 40 -4.71 6.95 -10.80
CA LEU A 40 -4.53 5.84 -11.74
C LEU A 40 -5.73 4.89 -11.67
N GLY A 41 -6.46 4.79 -12.78
CA GLY A 41 -7.61 3.89 -12.89
C GLY A 41 -7.24 2.40 -12.91
N PRO A 42 -8.19 1.49 -12.63
CA PRO A 42 -7.96 0.06 -12.71
C PRO A 42 -7.43 -0.38 -14.08
N GLY A 43 -6.41 -1.23 -14.10
CA GLY A 43 -5.79 -1.74 -15.33
C GLY A 43 -4.89 -0.74 -16.07
N LYS A 44 -4.80 0.52 -15.60
CA LYS A 44 -3.83 1.49 -16.10
C LYS A 44 -2.49 1.33 -15.37
N TRP A 45 -1.42 1.69 -16.05
CA TRP A 45 -0.06 1.70 -15.50
C TRP A 45 0.68 2.93 -16.00
N VAL A 46 1.64 3.38 -15.21
CA VAL A 46 2.54 4.49 -15.54
C VAL A 46 3.97 3.99 -15.31
N ARG A 47 4.87 4.35 -16.22
CA ARG A 47 6.29 4.06 -16.04
C ARG A 47 6.88 5.09 -15.08
N ILE A 48 7.48 4.62 -14.01
CA ILE A 48 8.27 5.46 -13.11
C ILE A 48 9.64 5.70 -13.76
N VAL A 49 10.09 6.96 -13.79
CA VAL A 49 11.40 7.33 -14.33
C VAL A 49 12.40 7.46 -13.18
N GLN A 50 13.68 7.18 -13.43
CA GLN A 50 14.74 7.17 -12.40
C GLN A 50 14.75 8.42 -11.50
N LYS A 51 14.42 9.60 -12.06
CA LYS A 51 14.35 10.88 -11.33
C LYS A 51 13.34 10.86 -10.17
N ASP A 52 12.34 9.98 -10.23
CA ASP A 52 11.32 9.82 -9.19
C ASP A 52 11.84 8.99 -7.99
N LEU A 53 13.01 8.36 -8.09
CA LEU A 53 13.66 7.61 -7.00
C LEU A 53 14.41 8.55 -6.05
N ASP A 54 14.87 9.70 -6.54
CA ASP A 54 15.78 10.61 -5.83
C ASP A 54 15.08 11.47 -4.77
N HIS A 55 13.74 11.51 -4.78
CA HIS A 55 12.93 12.27 -3.81
C HIS A 55 12.35 11.41 -2.66
N GLN A 56 12.74 10.14 -2.54
CA GLN A 56 12.24 9.22 -1.50
C GLN A 56 12.88 9.39 -0.11
N GLY A 57 13.29 10.61 0.20
CA GLY A 57 13.86 10.99 1.48
C GLY A 57 12.87 11.73 2.38
N ARG A 58 11.68 11.18 2.67
CA ARG A 58 10.90 11.59 3.86
C ARG A 58 10.17 10.41 4.50
N PRO A 59 10.26 10.23 5.83
CA PRO A 59 9.63 9.14 6.54
C PRO A 59 8.10 9.27 6.45
N ALA A 60 7.45 8.12 6.34
CA ALA A 60 6.00 7.96 6.50
C ALA A 60 5.52 8.83 7.67
N THR A 61 4.58 9.72 7.39
CA THR A 61 3.92 10.57 8.39
C THR A 61 3.42 9.70 9.55
N THR A 62 4.17 9.73 10.66
CA THR A 62 3.74 9.27 11.97
C THR A 62 2.53 10.11 12.38
N ILE A 63 1.41 9.44 12.64
CA ILE A 63 0.29 9.99 13.43
C ILE A 63 0.67 9.84 14.90
#